data_AF-A0AAW0EGC1-F1
#
_entry.id   AF-A0AAW0EGC1-F1
#
_cell.length_a   1.000
_cell.length_b   1.000
_cell.length_c   1.000
_cell.angle_alpha   90.00
_cell.angle_beta   90.00
_cell.angle_gamma   90.00
#
_symmetry.space_group_name_H-M   'P 1'
#
loop_
_entity.id
_entity.type
_entity.pdbx_description
1 polymer ?
#
loop_
_entity_poly.entity_id
_entity_poly.type
_entity_poly.pdbx_seq_one_letter_code
_entity_poly.pdbx_strand_id
1 'polypeptide(L)'
;MDTLYRVFADSPEYLARKNTPFSPTKVTHSELRAVIPQALFEKNTLKGLLYVARDVICAVLVYKLGVLIDPTTALLISRFGVSPLISIVFKWTSWAVYWYCQSVILAGWWCMAHEAGHGNISPHEWVNHLVGFSLHTVGLLLDAV
;
A
#
# COMPACT_ATOMS: atom_id res chain seq x y z
N MET A 1 7.37 -34.77 -19.71
CA MET A 1 7.97 -33.42 -19.82
C MET A 1 6.83 -32.37 -19.82
N ASP A 2 5.89 -32.44 -18.87
CA ASP A 2 4.56 -31.82 -19.09
C ASP A 2 4.17 -30.71 -18.11
N THR A 3 4.69 -30.70 -16.88
CA THR A 3 4.26 -29.73 -15.86
C THR A 3 5.14 -28.48 -15.83
N LEU A 4 6.47 -28.65 -15.90
CA LEU A 4 7.43 -27.53 -15.89
C LEU A 4 7.31 -26.65 -17.14
N TYR A 5 7.07 -27.23 -18.32
CA TYR A 5 6.88 -26.47 -19.56
C TYR A 5 5.64 -25.56 -19.49
N ARG A 6 4.55 -26.04 -18.89
CA ARG A 6 3.30 -25.25 -18.73
C ARG A 6 3.45 -24.03 -17.83
N VAL A 7 4.39 -24.04 -16.89
CA VAL A 7 4.66 -22.88 -16.00
C VAL A 7 5.35 -21.74 -16.75
N PHE A 8 6.17 -22.08 -17.76
CA PHE A 8 6.94 -21.11 -18.54
C PHE A 8 6.37 -20.86 -19.94
N ALA A 9 5.34 -21.59 -20.34
CA ALA A 9 4.64 -21.36 -21.61
C ALA A 9 3.66 -20.21 -21.48
N ASP A 10 3.57 -19.42 -22.54
CA ASP A 10 2.53 -18.40 -22.69
C ASP A 10 1.14 -19.03 -22.55
N SER A 11 0.25 -18.36 -21.82
CA SER A 11 -1.12 -18.85 -21.68
C SER A 11 -1.84 -18.80 -23.04
N PRO A 12 -2.79 -19.70 -23.31
CA PRO A 12 -3.58 -19.66 -24.53
C PRO A 12 -4.27 -18.30 -24.74
N GLU A 13 -4.70 -17.64 -23.67
CA GLU A 13 -5.31 -16.30 -23.71
C GLU A 13 -4.31 -15.22 -24.11
N TYR A 14 -3.07 -15.28 -23.62
CA TYR A 14 -2.02 -14.35 -24.03
C TYR A 14 -1.69 -14.52 -25.51
N LEU A 15 -1.52 -15.76 -25.99
CA LEU A 15 -1.28 -16.04 -27.39
C LEU A 15 -2.44 -15.58 -28.28
N ALA A 16 -3.69 -15.79 -27.84
CA ALA A 16 -4.87 -15.30 -28.56
C ALA A 16 -4.88 -13.77 -28.67
N ARG A 17 -4.60 -13.04 -27.58
CA ARG A 17 -4.50 -11.58 -27.58
C ARG A 17 -3.37 -11.08 -28.46
N LYS A 18 -2.18 -11.70 -28.37
CA LYS A 18 -1.01 -11.37 -29.18
C LYS A 18 -1.28 -11.55 -30.67
N ASN A 19 -2.06 -12.56 -31.04
CA ASN A 19 -2.43 -12.85 -32.43
C ASN A 19 -3.67 -12.08 -32.92
N THR A 20 -4.34 -11.32 -32.06
CA THR A 20 -5.47 -10.46 -32.43
C THR A 20 -4.92 -9.09 -32.82
N PRO A 21 -5.14 -8.59 -34.05
CA PRO A 21 -4.73 -7.24 -34.42
C PRO A 21 -5.35 -6.21 -33.49
N PHE A 22 -4.51 -5.47 -32.77
CA PHE A 22 -4.98 -4.38 -31.92
C PHE A 22 -5.49 -3.23 -32.80
N SER A 23 -6.71 -2.80 -32.57
CA SER A 23 -7.27 -1.57 -33.12
C SER A 23 -7.77 -0.72 -31.96
N PRO A 24 -7.35 0.55 -31.83
CA PRO A 24 -7.87 1.44 -30.81
C PRO A 24 -9.38 1.55 -30.90
N THR A 25 -10.04 1.68 -29.75
CA THR A 25 -11.47 1.96 -29.73
C THR A 25 -11.77 3.28 -30.42
N LYS A 26 -12.90 3.36 -31.13
CA LYS A 26 -13.42 4.61 -31.68
C LYS A 26 -14.15 5.45 -30.64
N VAL A 27 -14.47 4.85 -29.48
CA VAL A 27 -15.19 5.51 -28.39
C VAL A 27 -14.30 6.57 -27.76
N THR A 28 -14.82 7.78 -27.67
CA THR A 28 -14.15 8.93 -27.06
C THR A 28 -14.28 8.91 -25.53
N HIS A 29 -13.36 9.60 -24.84
CA HIS A 29 -13.44 9.77 -23.39
C HIS A 29 -14.74 10.47 -22.93
N SER A 30 -15.28 11.38 -23.75
CA SER A 30 -16.55 12.07 -23.47
C SER A 30 -17.74 11.12 -23.52
N GLU A 31 -17.79 10.22 -24.50
CA GLU A 31 -18.85 9.22 -24.62
C GLU A 31 -18.81 8.24 -23.43
N LEU A 32 -17.61 7.81 -23.04
CA LEU A 32 -17.42 6.99 -21.83
C LEU A 32 -17.87 7.73 -20.57
N ARG A 33 -17.50 9.00 -20.41
CA ARG A 33 -17.89 9.78 -19.23
C ARG A 33 -19.39 10.04 -19.18
N ALA A 34 -20.04 10.19 -20.33
CA ALA A 34 -21.47 10.44 -20.42
C ALA A 34 -22.33 9.25 -19.94
N VAL A 35 -21.84 8.02 -20.09
CA VAL A 35 -22.55 6.82 -19.62
C VAL A 35 -22.34 6.52 -18.13
N ILE A 36 -21.35 7.14 -17.48
CA ILE A 36 -21.07 6.94 -16.05
C ILE A 36 -22.02 7.84 -15.22
N PRO A 37 -22.75 7.29 -14.24
CA PRO A 37 -23.62 8.08 -13.37
C PRO A 37 -22.89 9.22 -12.67
N GLN A 38 -23.47 10.43 -12.70
CA GLN A 38 -22.80 11.63 -12.18
C GLN A 38 -22.47 11.56 -10.68
N ALA A 39 -23.30 10.86 -9.91
CA ALA A 39 -23.07 10.61 -8.49
C ALA A 39 -21.75 9.86 -8.19
N LEU A 40 -21.17 9.14 -9.17
CA LEU A 40 -19.88 8.47 -9.00
C LEU A 40 -18.68 9.43 -9.10
N PHE A 41 -18.88 10.65 -9.62
CA PHE A 41 -17.83 11.68 -9.65
C PHE A 41 -17.84 12.56 -8.39
N GLU A 42 -18.84 12.41 -7.52
CA GLU A 42 -18.94 13.19 -6.29
C GLU A 42 -17.96 12.67 -5.23
N LYS A 43 -16.94 13.49 -4.95
CA LYS A 43 -15.93 13.21 -3.93
C LYS A 43 -16.48 13.57 -2.56
N ASN A 44 -16.27 12.71 -1.57
CA ASN A 44 -16.65 12.95 -0.20
C ASN A 44 -15.41 13.20 0.66
N THR A 45 -15.17 14.47 1.03
CA THR A 45 -14.00 14.89 1.81
C THR A 45 -13.87 14.15 3.12
N LEU A 46 -14.97 13.96 3.87
CA LEU A 46 -14.92 13.28 5.15
C LEU A 46 -14.48 11.82 4.99
N LYS A 47 -15.07 11.10 4.03
CA LYS A 47 -14.67 9.72 3.73
C LYS A 47 -13.20 9.65 3.30
N GLY A 48 -12.77 10.55 2.42
CA GLY A 48 -11.37 10.65 2.00
C GLY A 48 -10.42 10.86 3.18
N LEU A 49 -10.72 11.82 4.06
CA LEU A 49 -9.92 12.10 5.26
C LEU A 49 -9.97 10.97 6.28
N LEU A 50 -11.07 10.23 6.41
CA LEU A 50 -11.14 9.04 7.27
C LEU A 50 -10.21 7.93 6.76
N TYR A 51 -10.11 7.73 5.44
CA TYR A 51 -9.14 6.80 4.87
C TYR A 51 -7.70 7.25 5.11
N VAL A 52 -7.41 8.54 4.93
CA VAL A 52 -6.08 9.11 5.27
C VAL A 52 -5.76 8.87 6.74
N ALA A 53 -6.67 9.22 7.65
CA ALA A 53 -6.46 9.06 9.08
C ALA A 53 -6.27 7.59 9.48
N ARG A 54 -7.07 6.67 8.92
CA ARG A 54 -6.91 5.23 9.13
C ARG A 54 -5.48 4.78 8.78
N ASP A 55 -4.98 5.16 7.61
CA ASP A 55 -3.68 4.70 7.14
C ASP A 55 -2.55 5.29 7.99
N VAL A 56 -2.65 6.56 8.39
CA VAL A 56 -1.73 7.19 9.36
C VAL A 56 -1.73 6.43 10.69
N ILE A 57 -2.92 6.14 11.23
CA ILE A 57 -3.05 5.42 12.50
C ILE A 57 -2.44 4.02 12.41
N CYS A 58 -2.73 3.28 11.33
CA CYS A 58 -2.14 1.97 11.09
C CYS A 58 -0.61 2.05 11.03
N ALA A 59 -0.04 3.02 10.31
CA ALA A 59 1.40 3.22 10.22
C ALA A 59 2.02 3.50 11.59
N VAL A 60 1.41 4.37 12.38
CA VAL A 60 1.89 4.71 13.73
C VAL A 60 1.79 3.52 14.67
N LEU A 61 0.69 2.78 14.66
CA LEU A 61 0.51 1.61 15.52
C LEU A 61 1.54 0.52 15.22
N VAL A 62 1.75 0.19 13.95
CA VAL A 62 2.74 -0.83 13.55
C VAL A 62 4.16 -0.36 13.86
N TYR A 63 4.48 0.92 13.64
CA TYR A 63 5.74 1.52 14.08
C TYR A 63 5.97 1.36 15.59
N LYS A 64 4.96 1.66 16.41
CA LYS A 64 5.05 1.50 17.88
C LYS A 64 5.27 0.03 18.27
N LEU A 65 4.63 -0.92 17.59
CA LEU A 65 4.89 -2.34 17.81
C LEU A 65 6.33 -2.72 17.45
N GLY A 66 6.88 -2.16 16.36
CA GLY A 66 8.28 -2.33 15.97
C GLY A 66 9.26 -1.90 17.06
N VAL A 67 9.05 -0.72 17.66
CA VAL A 67 9.86 -0.20 18.78
C VAL A 67 9.85 -1.12 20.00
N LEU A 68 8.80 -1.92 20.20
CA LEU A 68 8.68 -2.85 21.33
C LEU A 68 9.37 -4.19 21.11
N ILE A 69 9.84 -4.53 19.90
CA ILE A 69 10.44 -5.84 19.59
C ILE A 69 11.69 -6.11 20.44
N ASP A 70 12.62 -5.15 20.49
CA ASP A 70 13.87 -5.31 21.23
C ASP A 70 13.68 -5.35 22.75
N PRO A 71 12.93 -4.43 23.39
CA PRO A 71 12.60 -4.52 24.81
C PRO A 71 11.89 -5.82 25.17
N THR A 72 10.95 -6.29 24.34
CA THR A 72 10.23 -7.54 24.57
C THR A 72 11.17 -8.73 24.53
N THR A 73 12.09 -8.75 23.57
CA THR A 73 13.09 -9.83 23.46
C THR A 73 14.03 -9.83 24.67
N ALA A 74 14.46 -8.66 25.15
CA ALA A 74 15.27 -8.54 26.36
C ALA A 74 14.53 -9.03 27.62
N LEU A 75 13.22 -8.74 27.72
CA LEU A 75 12.37 -9.22 28.82
C LEU A 75 12.18 -10.75 28.78
N LEU A 76 12.03 -11.35 27.60
CA LEU A 76 11.93 -12.81 27.46
C LEU A 76 13.14 -13.54 28.06
N ILE A 77 14.35 -13.01 27.83
CA ILE A 77 15.59 -13.58 28.40
C ILE A 77 15.67 -13.29 29.90
N SER A 78 15.58 -12.01 30.29
CA SER A 78 15.89 -11.56 31.65
C SER A 78 14.83 -11.91 32.69
N ARG A 79 13.54 -11.89 32.31
CA ARG A 79 12.41 -12.08 33.25
C ARG A 79 11.81 -13.48 33.18
N PHE A 80 11.78 -14.08 31.99
CA PHE A 80 11.11 -15.36 31.75
C PHE A 80 12.08 -16.53 31.53
N GLY A 81 13.40 -16.28 31.51
CA GLY A 81 14.41 -17.32 31.39
C GLY A 81 14.36 -18.08 30.07
N VAL A 82 13.81 -17.46 29.01
CA VAL A 82 13.73 -18.08 27.68
C VAL A 82 15.13 -18.28 27.12
N SER A 83 15.37 -19.42 26.48
CA SER A 83 16.64 -19.74 25.83
C SER A 83 17.05 -18.65 24.83
N PRO A 84 18.33 -18.22 24.81
CA PRO A 84 18.82 -17.19 23.89
C PRO A 84 18.51 -17.49 22.42
N LEU A 85 18.57 -18.77 22.02
CA LEU A 85 18.26 -19.19 20.65
C LEU A 85 16.80 -18.90 20.29
N ILE A 86 15.86 -19.21 21.18
CA ILE A 86 14.43 -18.97 20.97
C ILE A 86 14.16 -17.46 20.89
N SER A 87 14.78 -16.68 21.77
CA SER A 87 14.67 -15.22 21.75
C SER A 87 15.22 -14.59 20.45
N ILE A 88 16.32 -15.11 19.90
CA ILE A 88 16.87 -14.67 18.61
C ILE A 88 15.89 -14.98 17.48
N VAL A 89 15.35 -16.20 17.43
CA VAL A 89 14.36 -16.58 16.41
C VAL A 89 13.14 -15.69 16.51
N PHE A 90 12.57 -15.52 17.70
CA PHE A 90 11.43 -14.63 17.93
C PHE A 90 11.71 -13.21 17.44
N LYS A 91 12.85 -12.62 17.83
CA LYS A 91 13.24 -11.27 17.43
C LYS A 91 13.25 -11.10 15.91
N TRP A 92 13.96 -11.98 15.20
CA TRP A 92 14.10 -11.85 13.75
C TRP A 92 12.80 -12.15 13.01
N THR A 93 11.99 -13.09 13.50
CA THR A 93 10.63 -13.30 12.97
C THR A 93 9.76 -12.07 13.17
N SER A 94 9.77 -11.45 14.36
CA SER A 94 9.03 -10.21 14.62
C SER A 94 9.50 -9.07 13.71
N TRP A 95 10.81 -8.91 13.51
CA TRP A 95 11.36 -7.91 12.60
C TRP A 95 10.95 -8.16 11.14
N ALA A 96 10.98 -9.41 10.66
CA ALA A 96 10.55 -9.76 9.32
C ALA A 96 9.07 -9.44 9.08
N VAL A 97 8.20 -9.80 10.04
CA VAL A 97 6.77 -9.46 9.98
C VAL A 97 6.57 -7.96 10.03
N TYR A 98 7.29 -7.26 10.91
CA TYR A 98 7.24 -5.80 11.00
C TYR A 98 7.61 -5.13 9.67
N TRP A 99 8.75 -5.48 9.07
CA TRP A 99 9.17 -4.89 7.80
C TRP A 99 8.17 -5.15 6.68
N TYR A 100 7.66 -6.37 6.58
CA TYR A 100 6.62 -6.69 5.61
C TYR A 100 5.36 -5.84 5.81
N CYS A 101 4.80 -5.80 7.02
CA CYS A 101 3.59 -5.05 7.29
C CYS A 101 3.81 -3.53 7.14
N GLN A 102 4.90 -2.99 7.68
CA GLN A 102 5.19 -1.56 7.64
C GLN A 102 5.44 -1.09 6.21
N SER A 103 6.19 -1.85 5.40
CA SER A 103 6.45 -1.48 4.00
C SER A 103 5.16 -1.47 3.16
N VAL A 104 4.25 -2.43 3.35
CA VAL A 104 2.95 -2.44 2.66
C VAL A 104 2.11 -1.22 3.04
N ILE A 105 2.09 -0.85 4.33
CA ILE A 105 1.34 0.32 4.80
C ILE A 105 1.93 1.61 4.23
N LEU A 106 3.25 1.78 4.27
CA LEU A 106 3.93 2.97 3.75
C LEU A 106 3.80 3.09 2.23
N ALA A 107 3.82 1.97 1.50
CA ALA A 107 3.52 1.96 0.06
C ALA A 107 2.08 2.43 -0.22
N GLY A 108 1.12 1.98 0.59
CA GLY A 108 -0.27 2.48 0.53
C GLY A 108 -0.35 3.99 0.78
N TRP A 109 0.45 4.50 1.71
CA TRP A 109 0.53 5.92 2.03
C TRP A 109 1.07 6.75 0.86
N TRP A 110 2.13 6.26 0.21
CA TRP A 110 2.69 6.85 -1.00
C TRP A 110 1.65 6.90 -2.14
N CYS A 111 0.92 5.80 -2.37
CA CYS A 111 -0.16 5.77 -3.35
C CYS A 111 -1.24 6.81 -3.03
N MET A 112 -1.65 6.91 -1.76
CA MET A 112 -2.67 7.88 -1.35
C MET A 112 -2.22 9.33 -1.54
N ALA A 113 -0.94 9.63 -1.29
CA ALA A 113 -0.35 10.94 -1.54
C ALA A 113 -0.34 11.28 -3.04
N HIS A 114 0.02 10.31 -3.90
CA HIS A 114 -0.06 10.43 -5.35
C HIS A 114 -1.49 10.71 -5.82
N GLU A 115 -2.48 9.99 -5.30
CA GLU A 115 -3.90 10.21 -5.62
C GLU A 115 -4.44 11.56 -5.14
N ALA A 116 -3.90 12.09 -4.04
CA ALA A 116 -4.16 13.47 -3.63
C ALA A 116 -3.59 14.46 -4.67
N GLY A 117 -2.45 14.18 -5.29
CA GLY A 117 -1.92 14.96 -6.42
C GLY A 117 -2.87 15.03 -7.63
N HIS A 118 -3.70 14.00 -7.83
CA HIS A 118 -4.76 13.96 -8.86
C HIS A 118 -6.10 14.55 -8.38
N GLY A 119 -6.14 15.10 -7.17
CA GLY A 119 -7.32 15.71 -6.58
C GLY A 119 -8.40 14.71 -6.16
N ASN A 120 -8.05 13.45 -5.88
CA ASN A 120 -9.02 12.37 -5.69
C ASN A 120 -9.60 12.29 -4.26
N ILE A 121 -9.04 13.02 -3.29
CA ILE A 121 -9.43 12.95 -1.87
C ILE A 121 -10.60 13.89 -1.56
N SER A 122 -10.63 15.08 -2.17
CA SER A 122 -11.58 16.14 -1.85
C SER A 122 -11.96 16.94 -3.11
N PRO A 123 -13.18 17.50 -3.21
CA PRO A 123 -13.49 18.53 -4.20
C PRO A 123 -12.70 19.83 -3.96
N HIS A 124 -12.15 20.04 -2.76
CA HIS A 124 -11.33 21.21 -2.45
C HIS A 124 -9.85 20.96 -2.70
N GLU A 125 -9.27 21.66 -3.68
CA GLU A 125 -7.88 21.50 -4.11
C GLU A 125 -6.87 21.66 -2.97
N TRP A 126 -7.05 22.66 -2.11
CA TRP A 126 -6.14 22.91 -0.98
C TRP A 126 -6.05 21.73 0.00
N VAL A 127 -7.16 20.99 0.21
CA VAL A 127 -7.16 19.79 1.07
C VAL A 127 -6.29 18.71 0.43
N ASN A 128 -6.41 18.52 -0.87
CA ASN A 128 -5.61 17.55 -1.61
C ASN A 128 -4.12 17.92 -1.57
N HIS A 129 -3.77 19.18 -1.79
CA HIS A 129 -2.39 19.66 -1.70
C HIS A 129 -1.81 19.48 -0.30
N LEU A 130 -2.57 19.82 0.74
CA LEU A 130 -2.13 19.66 2.13
C LEU A 130 -1.87 18.19 2.47
N VAL A 131 -2.81 17.30 2.13
CA VAL A 131 -2.67 15.86 2.36
C VAL A 131 -1.49 15.31 1.57
N GLY A 132 -1.47 15.52 0.24
CA GLY A 132 -0.42 14.99 -0.64
C GLY A 132 0.97 15.46 -0.23
N PHE A 133 1.14 16.76 0.05
CA PHE A 133 2.42 17.30 0.51
C PHE A 133 2.84 16.69 1.85
N SER A 134 1.94 16.69 2.85
CA SER A 134 2.25 16.16 4.19
C SER A 134 2.65 14.69 4.14
N LEU A 135 1.90 13.86 3.40
CA LEU A 135 2.16 12.44 3.28
C LEU A 135 3.46 12.15 2.52
N HIS A 136 3.72 12.85 1.41
CA HIS A 136 4.98 12.67 0.69
C HIS A 136 6.19 13.10 1.51
N THR A 137 6.13 14.23 2.21
CA THR A 137 7.23 14.70 3.06
C THR A 137 7.52 13.71 4.19
N VAL A 138 6.49 13.25 4.91
CA VAL A 138 6.68 12.31 6.02
C VAL A 138 7.13 10.93 5.53
N GLY A 139 6.55 10.41 4.43
CA GLY A 139 6.96 9.14 3.84
C GLY A 139 8.43 9.13 3.44
N LEU A 140 8.88 10.15 2.71
CA LEU A 140 10.29 10.29 2.32
C LEU A 140 11.25 10.34 3.52
N LEU A 141 10.84 10.99 4.63
CA LEU A 141 11.65 11.05 5.84
C LEU A 141 11.73 9.70 6.58
N LEU A 142 10.67 8.89 6.51
CA LEU A 142 10.64 7.57 7.14
C LEU A 142 11.41 6.52 6.34
N ASP A 143 11.52 6.68 5.02
CA ASP A 143 12.32 5.80 4.16
C ASP A 143 13.83 6.06 4.28
N ALA A 144 14.22 7.19 4.86
CA ALA A 144 15.61 7.61 5.03
C ALA A 144 16.26 7.17 6.36
N VAL A 145 15.54 6.40 7.20
CA VAL A 145 15.98 5.90 8.52
C VAL A 145 15.92 4.38 8.55
#